data_AF-X1PEF0-F1
#
_entry.id   AF-X1PEF0-F1
#
_cell.length_a   1.000
_cell.length_b   1.000
_cell.length_c   1.000
_cell.angle_alpha   90.00
_cell.angle_beta   90.00
_cell.angle_gamma   90.00
#
_symmetry.space_group_name_H-M   'P 1'
#
loop_
_entity.id
_entity.type
_entity.pdbx_description
1 polymer ?
#
loop_
_entity_poly.entity_id
_entity_poly.type
_entity_poly.pdbx_seq_one_letter_code
_entity_poly.pdbx_strand_id
1 'polypeptide(L)' 'MEKIIIDPVTRIEGHLKVEVLLDGGEVKEARTSGTLFRGFEIIFSIFISLSLFEGWS' A
#
# COMPACT_ATOMS: atom_id res chain seq x y z
N MET A 1 -6.47 -14.46 -23.37
CA MET A 1 -5.88 -13.55 -22.37
C MET A 1 -6.85 -13.45 -21.21
N GLU A 2 -6.47 -14.00 -20.07
CA GLU A 2 -7.33 -14.11 -18.90
C GLU A 2 -6.83 -13.16 -17.81
N LYS A 3 -7.73 -12.49 -17.11
CA LYS A 3 -7.39 -11.58 -16.02
C LYS A 3 -7.86 -12.17 -14.70
N ILE A 4 -6.92 -12.45 -13.81
CA ILE A 4 -7.18 -12.94 -12.46
C ILE A 4 -6.99 -11.78 -11.48
N ILE A 5 -7.92 -11.63 -10.55
CA ILE A 5 -7.87 -10.63 -9.48
C ILE A 5 -7.92 -11.37 -8.15
N ILE A 6 -6.94 -11.11 -7.29
CA ILE A 6 -6.85 -11.66 -5.94
C ILE A 6 -6.94 -10.49 -4.96
N ASP A 7 -8.10 -10.38 -4.30
CA ASP A 7 -8.40 -9.33 -3.33
C ASP A 7 -9.38 -9.86 -2.26
N PRO A 8 -9.00 -9.95 -0.98
CA PRO A 8 -7.68 -9.67 -0.41
C PRO A 8 -6.71 -10.86 -0.56
N VAL A 9 -5.41 -10.57 -0.65
CA VAL A 9 -4.39 -11.61 -0.42
C VAL A 9 -4.38 -11.98 1.07
N THR A 10 -4.49 -13.27 1.38
CA THR A 10 -4.52 -13.79 2.76
C THR A 10 -3.12 -14.20 3.25
N ARG A 11 -2.94 -14.34 4.58
CA ARG A 11 -1.66 -14.67 5.26
C ARG A 11 -0.55 -13.64 5.07
N ILE A 12 -0.93 -12.38 4.92
CA ILE A 12 -0.05 -11.22 4.93
C ILE A 12 -0.55 -10.21 5.96
N GLU A 13 0.33 -9.34 6.43
CA GLU A 13 -0.05 -8.17 7.21
C GLU A 13 -0.47 -7.03 6.28
N GLY A 14 -1.61 -6.40 6.57
CA GLY A 14 -2.14 -5.27 5.80
C GLY A 14 -3.11 -5.66 4.68
N HIS A 15 -3.27 -4.76 3.71
CA HIS A 15 -4.22 -4.91 2.60
C HIS A 15 -3.50 -4.87 1.27
N LEU A 16 -3.50 -5.99 0.56
CA LEU A 16 -2.87 -6.16 -0.74
C LEU A 16 -3.86 -6.73 -1.73
N LYS A 17 -3.91 -6.09 -2.90
CA LYS A 17 -4.59 -6.56 -4.09
C LYS A 17 -3.55 -6.93 -5.15
N VAL A 18 -3.78 -8.05 -5.84
CA VAL A 18 -2.92 -8.51 -6.94
C VAL A 18 -3.77 -8.76 -8.18
N GLU A 19 -3.33 -8.25 -9.32
CA GLU A 19 -3.98 -8.46 -10.62
C GLU A 19 -2.98 -9.13 -11.56
N VAL A 20 -3.38 -10.23 -12.20
CA VAL A 20 -2.51 -11.04 -13.06
C VAL A 20 -3.17 -11.21 -14.42
N LEU A 21 -2.40 -10.97 -15.49
CA LEU A 21 -2.78 -11.28 -16.87
C LEU A 21 -2.09 -12.58 -17.29
N LEU A 22 -2.89 -13.58 -17.64
CA LEU A 22 -2.45 -14.86 -18.16
C LEU A 22 -2.56 -14.91 -19.68
N ASP A 23 -1.55 -15.51 -20.30
CA ASP A 23 -1.49 -15.81 -21.73
C ASP A 23 -1.01 -17.26 -21.91
N GLY A 24 -1.86 -18.13 -22.44
CA GLY A 24 -1.50 -19.55 -22.66
C GLY A 24 -1.17 -20.36 -21.40
N GLY A 25 -1.59 -19.91 -20.22
CA GLY A 25 -1.24 -20.53 -18.93
C GLY A 25 0.05 -19.97 -18.30
N GLU A 26 0.74 -19.05 -18.97
CA GLU A 26 1.87 -18.31 -18.43
C GLU A 26 1.46 -16.91 -17.94
N VAL A 27 2.12 -16.44 -16.88
CA VAL A 27 1.90 -15.08 -16.37
C VAL A 27 2.60 -14.08 -17.28
N LYS A 28 1.82 -13.24 -17.95
CA LYS A 28 2.32 -12.18 -18.84
C LYS A 28 2.62 -10.89 -18.08
N GLU A 29 1.75 -10.51 -17.16
CA GLU A 29 1.86 -9.27 -16.38
C GLU A 29 1.24 -9.47 -15.01
N ALA A 30 1.84 -8.87 -13.97
CA ALA A 30 1.30 -8.84 -12.63
C ALA A 30 1.40 -7.43 -12.05
N ARG A 31 0.33 -6.97 -11.39
CA ARG A 31 0.27 -5.67 -10.70
C ARG A 31 -0.09 -5.89 -9.25
N THR A 32 0.59 -5.16 -8.36
CA THR A 32 0.29 -5.15 -6.93
C THR A 32 -0.25 -3.78 -6.55
N SER A 33 -1.21 -3.74 -5.62
CA SER A 33 -1.80 -2.49 -5.13
C SER A 33 -2.03 -2.59 -3.64
N GLY A 34 -1.36 -1.73 -2.87
CA GLY A 34 -1.65 -1.52 -1.46
C GLY A 34 -2.87 -0.61 -1.32
N THR A 35 -3.93 -1.10 -0.68
CA THR A 35 -5.20 -0.37 -0.62
C THR A 35 -5.37 0.46 0.67
N LEU A 36 -4.37 0.45 1.56
CA LEU A 36 -4.40 1.15 2.83
C LEU A 36 -3.19 2.08 2.99
N PHE A 37 -3.46 3.35 3.28
CA PHE A 37 -2.46 4.37 3.62
C PHE A 37 -2.83 5.04 4.95
N ARG A 38 -1.87 5.10 5.89
CA ARG A 38 -2.07 5.70 7.23
C ARG A 38 -1.38 7.04 7.44
N GLY A 39 -0.39 7.41 6.60
CA GLY A 39 0.26 8.73 6.69
C GLY A 39 1.10 8.98 7.95
N PHE A 40 1.70 7.95 8.54
CA PHE A 40 2.48 8.09 9.77
C PHE A 40 3.63 9.11 9.67
N GLU A 41 4.26 9.23 8.51
CA GLU A 41 5.31 10.23 8.25
C GLU A 41 4.78 11.67 8.36
N ILE A 42 3.55 11.91 7.88
CA ILE A 42 2.89 13.22 7.97
C ILE A 42 2.55 13.54 9.41
N ILE A 43 1.96 12.58 10.13
CA ILE A 43 1.63 12.72 11.56
C ILE A 43 2.90 13.06 12.35
N PHE A 44 3.99 12.35 12.07
CA PHE A 44 5.27 12.58 12.74
C PHE A 44 5.86 13.96 12.42
N SER A 45 5.78 14.41 11.17
CA SER A 45 6.24 15.74 10.74
C SER A 45 5.48 16.88 11.46
N ILE A 46 4.15 16.74 11.58
CA ILE A 46 3.32 17.72 12.31
C ILE A 46 3.70 17.74 13.79
N PHE A 47 3.91 16.56 14.39
CA PHE A 47 4.29 16.46 15.80
C PHE A 47 5.64 17.13 16.09
N ILE A 48 6.66 16.90 15.25
CA ILE A 48 7.96 17.57 15.37
C ILE A 48 7.79 19.09 15.25
N SER A 49 7.05 19.54 14.24
CA SER A 49 6.83 20.97 14.00
C SER A 49 6.15 21.67 15.18
N LEU A 50 5.16 21.01 15.81
CA LEU A 50 4.50 21.52 17.02
C LEU A 50 5.44 21.55 18.23
N SER A 51 6.23 20.50 18.44
CA SER A 51 7.19 20.44 19.56
C SER A 51 8.28 21.52 19.47
N LEU A 52 8.71 21.87 18.26
CA LEU A 52 9.67 22.94 18.02
C LEU A 52 9.05 24.33 18.25
N PHE A 53 7.74 24.48 18.08
CA PHE A 53 7.03 25.73 18.32
C PHE A 53 6.82 25.99 19.82
N GLU A 54 6.50 24.95 20.61
CA GLU A 54 6.39 25.08 22.08
C GLU A 54 7.75 25.25 22.78
N GLY A 55 8.84 24.75 22.18
CA GLY A 55 10.20 24.94 22.70
C GLY A 55 10.78 26.36 22.51
N TRP A 56 10.05 27.25 21.83
CA TRP A 56 10.45 28.64 21.54
C TRP A 56 9.53 29.70 22.19
N SER A 57 8.63 29.29 23.11
CA SER A 57 7.78 30.19 23.90
C SER A 57 8.19 30.29 25.36
#